data_AF-A0A964F1Q7-F1
#
_entry.id   AF-A0A964F1Q7-F1
#
_cell.length_a   1.000
_cell.length_b   1.000
_cell.length_c   1.000
_cell.angle_alpha   90.00
_cell.angle_beta   90.00
_cell.angle_gamma   90.00
#
_symmetry.space_group_name_H-M   'P 1'
#
loop_
_entity.id
_entity.type
_entity.pdbx_description
1 polymer ?
#
loop_
_entity_poly.entity_id
_entity_poly.type
_entity_poly.pdbx_seq_one_letter_code
_entity_poly.pdbx_strand_id
1 'polypeptide(L)'
;MRGVMLAALALAGCDSVKILSDDSGGVFGDDTGRRTGGSGVTDCDGAYDNSPPDGPDCVTASIACGETVTGTTEGGGSQFTLDLYQSAYCFVPFENYDGPERVYALDLPADTLAEIDVDTSCEDMGFAALKWDPSTCPPNEGHNITICEGLQYGTGGSVDITPFDTETRHLLVVDAPSGTEAAFTIEVTCQSR
;
A
#
# COMPACT_ATOMS: atom_id res chain seq x y z
N MET A 1 46.36 -18.57 -49.49
CA MET A 1 45.76 -17.22 -49.56
C MET A 1 44.69 -17.13 -48.48
N ARG A 2 44.77 -16.10 -47.63
CA ARG A 2 43.69 -15.38 -46.89
C ARG A 2 42.53 -16.20 -46.31
N GLY A 3 42.16 -16.13 -45.04
CA GLY A 3 42.47 -15.20 -43.95
C GLY A 3 41.40 -15.42 -42.85
N VAL A 4 41.82 -15.40 -41.59
CA VAL A 4 40.97 -15.48 -40.40
C VAL A 4 40.25 -14.13 -40.22
N MET A 5 38.95 -14.15 -39.94
CA MET A 5 38.19 -12.94 -39.58
C MET A 5 37.65 -13.08 -38.16
N LEU A 6 38.29 -12.37 -37.24
CA LEU A 6 37.77 -11.99 -35.92
C LEU A 6 36.71 -10.91 -36.11
N ALA A 7 35.58 -10.99 -35.41
CA ALA A 7 34.67 -9.87 -35.21
C ALA A 7 34.58 -9.56 -33.71
N ALA A 8 34.84 -8.29 -33.40
CA ALA A 8 35.03 -7.75 -32.06
C ALA A 8 33.70 -7.30 -31.40
N LEU A 9 33.67 -7.43 -30.08
CA LEU A 9 32.71 -6.83 -29.14
C LEU A 9 32.77 -5.29 -29.22
N ALA A 10 31.61 -4.63 -29.18
CA ALA A 10 31.50 -3.20 -28.91
C ALA A 10 30.49 -2.97 -27.76
N LEU A 11 30.98 -2.37 -26.68
CA LEU A 11 30.23 -1.89 -25.52
C LEU A 11 29.48 -0.60 -25.88
N ALA A 12 28.19 -0.52 -25.52
CA ALA A 12 27.42 0.72 -25.56
C ALA A 12 27.64 1.50 -24.25
N GLY A 13 28.12 2.74 -24.37
CA GLY A 13 28.39 3.64 -23.26
C GLY A 13 27.17 4.46 -22.85
N CYS A 14 27.12 4.81 -21.55
CA CYS A 14 26.24 5.82 -20.98
C CYS A 14 26.60 7.22 -21.52
N ASP A 15 25.64 7.90 -22.15
CA ASP A 15 25.78 9.31 -22.52
C ASP A 15 25.17 10.18 -21.43
N SER A 16 25.89 11.23 -21.04
CA SER A 16 25.60 12.08 -19.89
C SER A 16 24.73 13.26 -20.33
N VAL A 17 23.49 13.33 -19.84
CA VAL A 17 22.57 14.45 -20.10
C VAL A 17 23.10 15.71 -19.40
N LYS A 18 23.35 16.76 -20.19
CA LYS A 18 23.68 18.11 -19.71
C LYS A 18 22.40 18.82 -19.27
N ILE A 19 22.34 19.22 -18.00
CA ILE A 19 21.35 20.18 -17.51
C ILE A 19 21.88 21.58 -17.81
N LEU A 20 21.18 22.32 -18.68
CA LEU A 20 21.32 23.76 -18.81
C LEU A 20 20.16 24.39 -18.04
N SER A 21 20.50 25.14 -16.99
CA SER A 21 19.58 26.01 -16.28
C SER A 21 19.50 27.34 -17.00
N ASP A 22 18.31 27.76 -17.41
CA ASP A 22 17.98 29.16 -17.70
C ASP A 22 16.58 29.45 -17.15
N ASP A 23 16.52 30.41 -16.22
CA ASP A 23 15.30 31.03 -15.69
C ASP A 23 14.68 31.97 -16.74
N SER A 24 13.34 31.97 -16.88
CA SER A 24 12.48 33.17 -17.00
C SER A 24 11.06 32.86 -17.52
N GLY A 25 10.04 33.31 -16.78
CA GLY A 25 8.80 33.87 -17.35
C GLY A 25 7.64 32.90 -17.60
N GLY A 26 6.56 33.09 -16.84
CA GLY A 26 5.36 32.26 -16.88
C GLY A 26 4.44 32.48 -18.08
N VAL A 27 3.59 31.48 -18.32
CA VAL A 27 2.34 31.54 -19.08
C VAL A 27 1.34 30.63 -18.37
N PHE A 28 0.20 31.19 -17.96
CA PHE A 28 -0.97 30.43 -17.52
C PHE A 28 -1.46 29.59 -18.70
N GLY A 29 -1.34 28.26 -18.54
CA GLY A 29 -1.88 27.25 -19.45
C GLY A 29 -2.74 26.29 -18.64
N ASP A 30 -3.96 26.10 -19.12
CA ASP A 30 -5.02 25.27 -18.55
C ASP A 30 -4.66 23.78 -18.75
N ASP A 31 -4.12 23.13 -17.71
CA ASP A 31 -3.67 21.73 -17.77
C ASP A 31 -4.82 20.76 -17.49
N THR A 32 -5.76 20.64 -18.43
CA THR A 32 -6.55 19.39 -18.55
C THR A 32 -5.66 18.30 -19.14
N GLY A 33 -4.78 17.73 -18.31
CA GLY A 33 -3.83 16.73 -18.80
C GLY A 33 -2.77 16.25 -17.84
N ARG A 34 -3.06 16.05 -16.55
CA ARG A 34 -2.11 15.38 -15.66
C ARG A 34 -2.42 13.88 -15.55
N ARG A 35 -1.97 13.11 -16.53
CA ARG A 35 -1.57 11.71 -16.27
C ARG A 35 -0.10 11.73 -15.88
N THR A 36 0.17 11.77 -14.58
CA THR A 36 1.48 11.42 -14.04
C THR A 36 1.29 10.32 -13.01
N GLY A 37 1.10 9.10 -13.51
CA GLY A 37 1.47 7.92 -12.73
C GLY A 37 2.98 7.94 -12.57
N GLY A 38 3.42 8.32 -11.38
CA GLY A 38 4.74 8.02 -10.86
C GLY A 38 4.51 7.20 -9.59
N SER A 39 5.22 6.08 -9.44
CA SER A 39 5.29 5.40 -8.14
C SER A 39 5.68 6.42 -7.09
N GLY A 40 4.83 6.56 -6.07
CA GLY A 40 5.21 7.10 -4.77
C GLY A 40 4.40 8.27 -4.22
N VAL A 41 3.44 8.85 -4.96
CA VAL A 41 2.58 9.91 -4.40
C VAL A 41 1.12 9.75 -4.84
N THR A 42 0.24 9.67 -3.86
CA THR A 42 -1.21 9.55 -4.00
C THR A 42 -1.82 10.85 -4.51
N ASP A 43 -2.73 10.77 -5.48
CA ASP A 43 -3.48 11.92 -5.97
C ASP A 43 -4.69 12.19 -5.05
N CYS A 44 -4.60 13.19 -4.19
CA CYS A 44 -5.63 13.47 -3.17
C CYS A 44 -6.94 14.00 -3.74
N ASP A 45 -6.93 14.55 -4.96
CA ASP A 45 -8.13 15.04 -5.65
C ASP A 45 -8.64 14.02 -6.69
N GLY A 46 -8.06 12.82 -6.70
CA GLY A 46 -8.42 11.73 -7.60
C GLY A 46 -9.84 11.21 -7.35
N ALA A 47 -10.48 10.72 -8.41
CA ALA A 47 -11.74 10.00 -8.31
C ALA A 47 -11.45 8.51 -8.10
N TYR A 48 -11.80 7.99 -6.92
CA TYR A 48 -11.62 6.60 -6.53
C TYR A 48 -12.97 5.91 -6.32
N ASP A 49 -12.98 4.58 -6.34
CA ASP A 49 -14.18 3.81 -6.03
C ASP A 49 -14.52 3.96 -4.54
N ASN A 50 -15.64 4.61 -4.26
CA ASN A 50 -16.20 4.81 -2.92
C ASN A 50 -17.41 3.89 -2.67
N SER A 51 -17.62 2.87 -3.50
CA SER A 51 -18.66 1.88 -3.27
C SER A 51 -18.38 1.12 -1.97
N PRO A 52 -19.41 0.73 -1.20
CA PRO A 52 -19.24 -0.13 -0.04
C PRO A 52 -18.44 -1.39 -0.40
N PRO A 53 -17.63 -1.95 0.53
CA PRO A 53 -16.94 -3.20 0.30
C PRO A 53 -17.92 -4.31 -0.12
N ASP A 54 -17.74 -4.84 -1.34
CA ASP A 54 -18.60 -5.87 -1.94
C ASP A 54 -18.13 -7.31 -1.60
N GLY A 55 -16.99 -7.45 -0.93
CA GLY A 55 -16.43 -8.76 -0.57
C GLY A 55 -17.16 -9.42 0.62
N PRO A 56 -17.07 -10.75 0.75
CA PRO A 56 -17.50 -11.42 1.97
C PRO A 56 -16.74 -10.82 3.15
N ASP A 57 -17.46 -10.54 4.24
CA ASP A 57 -16.86 -10.12 5.51
C ASP A 57 -15.92 -8.90 5.37
N CYS A 58 -16.40 -7.67 5.18
CA CYS A 58 -15.61 -6.42 5.10
C CYS A 58 -14.46 -6.26 4.10
N VAL A 59 -14.04 -7.28 3.34
CA VAL A 59 -12.93 -7.14 2.39
C VAL A 59 -13.34 -6.32 1.17
N THR A 60 -12.57 -5.27 0.86
CA THR A 60 -12.74 -4.45 -0.35
C THR A 60 -12.33 -5.23 -1.60
N ALA A 61 -11.11 -5.78 -1.61
CA ALA A 61 -10.55 -6.53 -2.72
C ALA A 61 -9.37 -7.42 -2.28
N SER A 62 -8.89 -8.27 -3.17
CA SER A 62 -7.60 -8.95 -3.00
C SER A 62 -6.48 -8.13 -3.62
N ILE A 63 -5.27 -8.24 -3.06
CA ILE A 63 -4.03 -7.67 -3.59
C ILE A 63 -2.95 -8.76 -3.60
N ALA A 64 -2.08 -8.75 -4.60
CA ALA A 64 -1.01 -9.73 -4.76
C ALA A 64 0.39 -9.10 -4.70
N CYS A 65 1.40 -9.95 -4.52
CA CYS A 65 2.80 -9.55 -4.63
C CYS A 65 3.10 -8.88 -5.97
N GLY A 66 3.76 -7.72 -5.92
CA GLY A 66 4.11 -6.89 -7.07
C GLY A 66 2.99 -5.95 -7.54
N GLU A 67 1.87 -5.91 -6.83
CA GLU A 67 0.77 -5.00 -7.14
C GLU A 67 0.84 -3.71 -6.33
N THR A 68 0.28 -2.66 -6.94
CA THR A 68 0.01 -1.38 -6.30
C THR A 68 -1.47 -1.09 -6.42
N VAL A 69 -2.11 -0.70 -5.33
CA VAL A 69 -3.50 -0.23 -5.31
C VAL A 69 -3.55 1.20 -4.80
N THR A 70 -4.34 2.04 -5.47
CA THR A 70 -4.71 3.37 -4.98
C THR A 70 -6.21 3.38 -4.75
N GLY A 71 -6.65 3.85 -3.59
CA GLY A 71 -8.06 3.86 -3.20
C GLY A 71 -8.39 5.02 -2.28
N THR A 72 -9.61 5.00 -1.74
CA THR A 72 -10.10 5.98 -0.75
C THR A 72 -10.79 5.27 0.40
N THR A 73 -10.65 5.80 1.62
CA THR A 73 -11.45 5.33 2.75
C THR A 73 -12.93 5.71 2.62
N GLU A 74 -13.29 6.66 1.75
CA GLU A 74 -14.68 7.04 1.50
C GLU A 74 -15.56 5.82 1.15
N GLY A 75 -16.69 5.69 1.85
CA GLY A 75 -17.61 4.56 1.68
C GLY A 75 -17.09 3.21 2.19
N GLY A 76 -15.99 3.23 2.96
CA GLY A 76 -15.42 2.07 3.64
C GLY A 76 -16.30 1.45 4.73
N GLY A 77 -15.77 0.40 5.34
CA GLY A 77 -16.35 -0.27 6.51
C GLY A 77 -16.17 0.52 7.80
N SER A 78 -16.67 0.04 8.93
CA SER A 78 -16.40 0.62 10.26
C SER A 78 -16.23 -0.49 11.32
N GLN A 79 -15.77 -1.65 10.89
CA GLN A 79 -15.70 -2.87 11.69
C GLN A 79 -14.37 -2.99 12.43
N PHE A 80 -13.31 -2.31 11.98
CA PHE A 80 -11.99 -2.35 12.61
C PHE A 80 -11.88 -1.30 13.72
N THR A 81 -12.41 -1.66 14.88
CA THR A 81 -12.45 -0.73 16.03
C THR A 81 -11.13 -0.62 16.77
N LEU A 82 -11.03 0.45 17.57
CA LEU A 82 -9.96 0.68 18.54
C LEU A 82 -9.62 -0.55 19.40
N ASP A 83 -10.64 -1.26 19.90
CA ASP A 83 -10.47 -2.43 20.77
C ASP A 83 -9.75 -3.58 20.05
N LEU A 84 -9.97 -3.73 18.74
CA LEU A 84 -9.30 -4.75 17.94
C LEU A 84 -7.82 -4.41 17.78
N TYR A 85 -7.47 -3.19 17.39
CA TYR A 85 -6.07 -2.76 17.24
C TYR A 85 -5.29 -2.85 18.56
N GLN A 86 -5.93 -2.48 19.68
CA GLN A 86 -5.31 -2.58 21.01
C GLN A 86 -5.08 -4.03 21.43
N SER A 87 -6.08 -4.90 21.27
CA SER A 87 -5.98 -6.29 21.68
C SER A 87 -5.04 -7.12 20.80
N ALA A 88 -4.88 -6.73 19.53
CA ALA A 88 -3.92 -7.30 18.59
C ALA A 88 -2.51 -6.66 18.68
N TYR A 89 -2.34 -5.62 19.50
CA TYR A 89 -1.09 -4.87 19.64
C TYR A 89 -0.52 -4.29 18.33
N CYS A 90 -1.38 -3.92 17.37
CA CYS A 90 -0.96 -3.34 16.08
C CYS A 90 -0.24 -2.01 16.24
N PHE A 91 -0.79 -1.16 17.11
CA PHE A 91 -0.24 0.11 17.54
C PHE A 91 -0.93 0.51 18.85
N VAL A 92 -0.37 1.47 19.59
CA VAL A 92 -0.95 1.96 20.85
C VAL A 92 -1.84 3.16 20.55
N PRO A 93 -3.15 2.99 20.34
CA PRO A 93 -3.95 4.04 19.75
C PRO A 93 -4.39 5.04 20.82
N PHE A 94 -4.11 6.33 20.57
CA PHE A 94 -4.51 7.43 21.45
C PHE A 94 -5.76 8.17 20.93
N GLU A 95 -6.27 7.81 19.76
CA GLU A 95 -7.47 8.36 19.14
C GLU A 95 -8.47 7.26 18.76
N ASN A 96 -9.72 7.65 18.54
CA ASN A 96 -10.78 6.73 18.14
C ASN A 96 -10.67 6.41 16.64
N TYR A 97 -10.55 5.11 16.34
CA TYR A 97 -10.66 4.52 15.01
C TYR A 97 -12.10 4.02 14.82
N ASP A 98 -13.01 4.98 14.64
CA ASP A 98 -14.43 4.73 14.32
C ASP A 98 -14.75 5.26 12.90
N GLY A 99 -13.72 5.59 12.11
CA GLY A 99 -13.85 6.11 10.77
C GLY A 99 -14.02 5.03 9.72
N PRO A 100 -14.24 5.41 8.47
CA PRO A 100 -14.40 4.43 7.42
C PRO A 100 -13.06 3.78 7.05
N GLU A 101 -13.02 2.44 6.98
CA GLU A 101 -11.80 1.69 6.66
C GLU A 101 -11.87 0.98 5.30
N ARG A 102 -10.70 0.73 4.69
CA ARG A 102 -10.56 -0.16 3.52
C ARG A 102 -9.66 -1.34 3.84
N VAL A 103 -10.14 -2.52 3.48
CA VAL A 103 -9.48 -3.79 3.80
C VAL A 103 -9.11 -4.53 2.53
N TYR A 104 -7.84 -4.92 2.38
CA TYR A 104 -7.37 -5.75 1.28
C TYR A 104 -6.86 -7.10 1.79
N ALA A 105 -7.20 -8.18 1.10
CA ALA A 105 -6.70 -9.50 1.41
C ALA A 105 -5.43 -9.81 0.60
N LEU A 106 -4.34 -10.14 1.29
CA LEU A 106 -3.06 -10.55 0.71
C LEU A 106 -2.77 -12.01 1.09
N ASP A 107 -2.61 -12.86 0.09
CA ASP A 107 -2.14 -14.24 0.27
C ASP A 107 -0.63 -14.30 0.03
N LEU A 108 0.12 -14.77 1.03
CA LEU A 108 1.57 -14.94 0.97
C LEU A 108 1.93 -16.42 0.93
N PRO A 109 2.69 -16.88 -0.08
CA PRO A 109 3.23 -18.23 -0.09
C PRO A 109 4.17 -18.47 1.09
N ALA A 110 4.40 -19.75 1.41
CA ALA A 110 5.44 -20.15 2.35
C ALA A 110 6.80 -19.54 1.97
N ASP A 111 7.63 -19.26 2.98
CA ASP A 111 8.97 -18.71 2.88
C ASP A 111 9.05 -17.38 2.11
N THR A 112 7.98 -16.57 2.15
CA THR A 112 7.91 -15.25 1.49
C THR A 112 8.01 -14.12 2.51
N LEU A 113 8.96 -13.20 2.30
CA LEU A 113 8.99 -11.88 2.95
C LEU A 113 8.18 -10.92 2.09
N ALA A 114 7.27 -10.16 2.72
CA ALA A 114 6.58 -9.06 2.04
C ALA A 114 6.92 -7.73 2.72
N GLU A 115 7.31 -6.74 1.93
CA GLU A 115 7.48 -5.34 2.30
C GLU A 115 6.25 -4.60 1.75
N ILE A 116 5.51 -3.93 2.61
CA ILE A 116 4.30 -3.19 2.27
C ILE A 116 4.57 -1.71 2.46
N ASP A 117 4.66 -0.99 1.35
CA ASP A 117 4.76 0.46 1.37
C ASP A 117 3.37 1.08 1.28
N VAL A 118 3.12 2.03 2.15
CA VAL A 118 1.83 2.71 2.26
C VAL A 118 2.07 4.21 2.18
N ASP A 119 1.31 4.88 1.32
CA ASP A 119 1.27 6.33 1.23
C ASP A 119 -0.13 6.83 1.62
N THR A 120 -0.17 7.58 2.71
CA THR A 120 -1.37 8.24 3.22
C THR A 120 -1.18 9.75 3.23
N SER A 121 -0.34 10.32 2.37
CA SER A 121 -0.01 11.75 2.37
C SER A 121 -1.20 12.72 2.25
N CYS A 122 -2.37 12.24 1.86
CA CYS A 122 -3.58 13.03 1.76
C CYS A 122 -4.21 13.37 3.12
N GLU A 123 -4.09 12.51 4.13
CA GLU A 123 -4.56 12.77 5.50
C GLU A 123 -3.82 11.91 6.53
N ASP A 124 -3.89 12.31 7.79
CA ASP A 124 -3.32 11.52 8.88
C ASP A 124 -4.11 10.19 9.05
N MET A 125 -3.55 9.07 8.59
CA MET A 125 -4.19 7.76 8.61
C MET A 125 -3.29 6.69 9.21
N GLY A 126 -3.90 5.63 9.73
CA GLY A 126 -3.25 4.43 10.20
C GLY A 126 -3.24 3.32 9.15
N PHE A 127 -2.29 2.40 9.33
CA PHE A 127 -2.20 1.16 8.57
C PHE A 127 -1.97 -0.03 9.50
N ALA A 128 -2.59 -1.17 9.21
CA ALA A 128 -2.32 -2.43 9.88
C ALA A 128 -2.26 -3.60 8.89
N ALA A 129 -1.26 -4.47 9.06
CA ALA A 129 -1.15 -5.77 8.41
C ALA A 129 -1.37 -6.87 9.45
N LEU A 130 -2.48 -7.59 9.35
CA LEU A 130 -2.95 -8.56 10.33
C LEU A 130 -2.90 -9.97 9.74
N LYS A 131 -2.26 -10.94 10.40
CA LYS A 131 -2.43 -12.34 10.00
C LYS A 131 -3.88 -12.78 10.23
N TRP A 132 -4.48 -13.40 9.22
CA TRP A 132 -5.88 -13.80 9.20
C TRP A 132 -6.02 -15.30 8.90
N ASP A 133 -6.68 -16.02 9.81
CA ASP A 133 -7.04 -17.44 9.65
C ASP A 133 -8.59 -17.52 9.60
N PRO A 134 -9.21 -17.93 8.48
CA PRO A 134 -10.51 -17.38 8.10
C PRO A 134 -11.69 -18.12 8.74
N SER A 135 -12.57 -17.32 9.34
CA SER A 135 -14.03 -17.57 9.30
C SER A 135 -14.86 -16.29 9.31
N THR A 136 -14.30 -15.14 9.71
CA THR A 136 -14.94 -13.82 9.70
C THR A 136 -13.92 -12.69 9.52
N CYS A 137 -14.37 -11.56 9.00
CA CYS A 137 -13.72 -10.25 9.07
C CYS A 137 -14.74 -9.27 9.68
N PRO A 138 -14.32 -8.42 10.64
CA PRO A 138 -13.02 -8.46 11.30
C PRO A 138 -12.90 -9.77 12.11
N PRO A 139 -11.68 -10.17 12.51
CA PRO A 139 -11.52 -11.31 13.40
C PRO A 139 -12.35 -11.10 14.68
N ASN A 140 -13.19 -12.07 15.05
CA ASN A 140 -14.12 -11.94 16.19
C ASN A 140 -13.43 -11.74 17.55
N GLU A 141 -12.13 -12.04 17.62
CA GLU A 141 -11.33 -12.05 18.83
C GLU A 141 -9.93 -11.51 18.51
N GLY A 142 -9.68 -10.24 18.83
CA GLY A 142 -8.37 -9.60 18.59
C GLY A 142 -7.19 -10.26 19.32
N HIS A 143 -7.45 -11.00 20.41
CA HIS A 143 -6.44 -11.80 21.11
C HIS A 143 -5.97 -13.06 20.37
N ASN A 144 -6.69 -13.47 19.31
CA ASN A 144 -6.25 -14.55 18.42
C ASN A 144 -5.47 -14.02 17.21
N ILE A 145 -5.32 -12.69 17.10
CA ILE A 145 -4.44 -12.09 16.10
C ILE A 145 -3.03 -12.21 16.65
N THR A 146 -2.34 -13.27 16.23
CA THR A 146 -0.99 -13.58 16.73
C THR A 146 0.06 -12.61 16.21
N ILE A 147 -0.22 -11.93 15.09
CA ILE A 147 0.75 -11.10 14.36
C ILE A 147 0.01 -9.92 13.75
N CYS A 148 0.41 -8.73 14.20
CA CYS A 148 0.00 -7.47 13.63
C CYS A 148 1.21 -6.56 13.53
N GLU A 149 1.40 -6.00 12.35
CA GLU A 149 2.38 -4.93 12.11
C GLU A 149 1.59 -3.68 11.70
N GLY A 150 2.01 -2.50 12.15
CA GLY A 150 1.21 -1.30 11.91
C GLY A 150 2.02 -0.02 11.88
N LEU A 151 1.46 0.97 11.18
CA LEU A 151 1.93 2.35 11.14
C LEU A 151 0.85 3.20 11.79
N GLN A 152 1.25 3.89 12.84
CA GLN A 152 0.36 4.78 13.57
C GLN A 152 0.63 6.22 13.14
N TYR A 153 -0.36 6.83 12.50
CA TYR A 153 -0.38 8.23 12.09
C TYR A 153 0.74 8.61 11.10
N GLY A 154 0.52 9.71 10.39
CA GLY A 154 1.43 10.31 9.45
C GLY A 154 1.07 10.06 7.98
N THR A 155 2.05 10.29 7.12
CA THR A 155 1.90 10.24 5.66
C THR A 155 2.23 8.86 5.08
N GLY A 156 2.16 7.81 5.90
CA GLY A 156 2.49 6.44 5.54
C GLY A 156 3.91 6.03 5.93
N GLY A 157 4.40 4.94 5.32
CA GLY A 157 5.65 4.28 5.68
C GLY A 157 5.71 2.86 5.14
N SER A 158 6.57 2.04 5.72
CA SER A 158 6.77 0.66 5.28
C SER A 158 6.63 -0.33 6.43
N VAL A 159 6.05 -1.49 6.16
CA VAL A 159 5.83 -2.59 7.10
C VAL A 159 6.29 -3.91 6.49
N ASP A 160 7.04 -4.68 7.27
CA ASP A 160 7.51 -6.02 6.86
C ASP A 160 6.64 -7.13 7.46
N ILE A 161 6.10 -8.00 6.61
CA ILE A 161 5.52 -9.28 7.03
C ILE A 161 6.58 -10.37 6.93
N THR A 162 7.04 -10.85 8.09
CA THR A 162 8.05 -11.91 8.15
C THR A 162 7.57 -13.24 7.54
N PRO A 163 8.47 -14.06 6.95
CA PRO A 163 8.09 -15.33 6.34
C PRO A 163 7.54 -16.38 7.31
N PHE A 164 6.59 -17.18 6.83
CA PHE A 164 6.06 -18.37 7.50
C PHE A 164 6.41 -19.64 6.72
N ASP A 165 6.46 -20.79 7.40
CA ASP A 165 6.71 -22.10 6.80
C ASP A 165 5.50 -22.67 6.02
N THR A 166 4.35 -21.99 6.08
CA THR A 166 3.14 -22.29 5.32
C THR A 166 2.61 -21.05 4.64
N GLU A 167 1.73 -21.23 3.65
CA GLU A 167 0.94 -20.13 3.11
C GLU A 167 0.14 -19.45 4.24
N THR A 168 0.12 -18.11 4.22
CA THR A 168 -0.64 -17.31 5.17
C THR A 168 -1.45 -16.26 4.44
N ARG A 169 -2.61 -15.93 5.01
CA ARG A 169 -3.40 -14.79 4.58
C ARG A 169 -3.24 -13.64 5.55
N HIS A 170 -3.18 -12.43 5.01
CA HIS A 170 -3.11 -11.19 5.77
C HIS A 170 -4.22 -10.23 5.32
N LEU A 171 -4.77 -9.46 6.26
CA LEU A 171 -5.61 -8.30 5.98
C LEU A 171 -4.75 -7.05 6.09
N LEU A 172 -4.74 -6.24 5.02
CA LEU A 172 -4.13 -4.93 4.98
C LEU A 172 -5.24 -3.90 5.17
N VAL A 173 -5.21 -3.18 6.28
CA VAL A 173 -6.27 -2.26 6.69
C VAL A 173 -5.72 -0.85 6.67
N VAL A 174 -6.37 0.03 5.90
CA VAL A 174 -6.14 1.48 5.93
C VAL A 174 -7.35 2.12 6.60
N ASP A 175 -7.10 2.92 7.63
CA ASP A 175 -8.13 3.44 8.52
C ASP A 175 -7.74 4.83 9.01
N ALA A 176 -8.72 5.72 9.11
CA ALA A 176 -8.52 7.11 9.48
C ALA A 176 -9.13 7.40 10.86
N PRO A 177 -8.43 8.17 11.72
CA PRO A 177 -8.99 8.58 12.99
C PRO A 177 -10.20 9.51 12.78
N SER A 178 -11.16 9.41 13.69
CA SER A 178 -12.27 10.38 13.83
C SER A 178 -13.16 10.59 12.60
N GLY A 179 -13.26 9.60 11.69
CA GLY A 179 -14.21 9.65 10.57
C GLY A 179 -13.74 10.43 9.34
N THR A 180 -12.46 10.79 9.28
CA THR A 180 -11.89 11.43 8.10
C THR A 180 -11.84 10.45 6.91
N GLU A 181 -12.08 10.95 5.71
CA GLU A 181 -12.03 10.17 4.48
C GLU A 181 -10.94 10.74 3.57
N ALA A 182 -10.06 9.89 3.04
CA ALA A 182 -8.97 10.32 2.19
C ALA A 182 -8.44 9.20 1.28
N ALA A 183 -7.73 9.63 0.24
CA ALA A 183 -7.06 8.73 -0.69
C ALA A 183 -5.75 8.18 -0.11
N PHE A 184 -5.41 6.96 -0.50
CA PHE A 184 -4.17 6.28 -0.12
C PHE A 184 -3.64 5.40 -1.26
N THR A 185 -2.37 5.01 -1.16
CA THR A 185 -1.75 3.98 -2.01
C THR A 185 -1.09 2.89 -1.15
N ILE A 186 -1.21 1.64 -1.57
CA ILE A 186 -0.48 0.49 -1.01
C ILE A 186 0.31 -0.17 -2.14
N GLU A 187 1.59 -0.43 -1.93
CA GLU A 187 2.46 -1.19 -2.81
C GLU A 187 2.99 -2.43 -2.07
N VAL A 188 2.92 -3.59 -2.73
CA VAL A 188 3.33 -4.87 -2.15
C VAL A 188 4.55 -5.39 -2.88
N THR A 189 5.69 -5.46 -2.19
CA THR A 189 6.91 -6.08 -2.72
C THR A 189 7.19 -7.39 -2.00
N CYS A 190 7.41 -8.48 -2.75
CA CYS A 190 7.67 -9.79 -2.15
C CYS A 190 9.01 -10.38 -2.60
N GLN A 191 9.66 -11.08 -1.68
CA GLN A 191 10.90 -11.80 -1.92
C GLN A 191 10.82 -13.21 -1.32
N SER A 192 11.07 -14.22 -2.14
CA SER A 192 11.26 -15.59 -1.64
C SER A 192 12.55 -15.70 -0.84
N ARG A 193 12.51 -16.36 0.31
CA ARG A 193 13.65 -16.56 1.21
C ARG A 193 14.18 -17.98 1.18
#